data_AF-I4D509-F1
#
_entry.id   AF-I4D509-F1
#
_cell.length_a   1.000
_cell.length_b   1.000
_cell.length_c   1.000
_cell.angle_alpha   90.00
_cell.angle_beta   90.00
_cell.angle_gamma   90.00
#
_symmetry.space_group_name_H-M   'P 1'
#
loop_
_entity.id
_entity.type
_entity.pdbx_description
1 polymer ?
#
loop_
_entity_poly.entity_id
_entity_poly.type
_entity_poly.pdbx_seq_one_letter_code
_entity_poly.pdbx_strand_id
1 'polypeptide(L)'
;MNNSGVQPKADVIIIGAGIIGLSIAYHLLEREPQCSIIVLEKEKLLGLGSTGTCTGGIRYQFTSPLLRKLSLQSRDFFLNFETVFDAPCWYRERGYLMLASQEFLWKELRQATEQAKDEGIPINLLLQEDLEKNFPYLQRERYLGGTFGQWDAYADPYAVLAALYASVRRKGVRVNFEQEVTKIITRDEDVIGVETTKGTLWSPIVVNASGPYAAKVAASAGIMLPVHPFLRQVYVCTNPKDVPPAAPLIVDLTSGFYLHQEASGKTILLGGTDKDTRPGIDETIDKSLAEEFFMAAMETIPSALNIKWLRTYTGIREQTSDFHPILGEVSELKGFFVVSGLSGHGFMHAPAIGSIMAELIIKGGSERIESSLLFPQRFSRSHLSEALEF
;
A
#
# COMPACT_ATOMS: atom_id res chain seq x y z
N MET A 1 -26.61 -2.65 -37.84
CA MET A 1 -25.49 -2.17 -38.67
C MET A 1 -24.20 -2.58 -37.99
N ASN A 2 -23.39 -3.38 -38.68
CA ASN A 2 -22.07 -3.95 -38.37
C ASN A 2 -21.42 -3.66 -37.00
N ASN A 3 -21.53 -4.64 -36.11
CA ASN A 3 -20.65 -4.80 -34.95
C ASN A 3 -19.29 -5.33 -35.48
N SER A 4 -18.37 -4.45 -35.87
CA SER A 4 -16.97 -4.80 -36.15
C SER A 4 -16.38 -5.36 -34.84
N GLY A 5 -16.23 -6.67 -34.70
CA GLY A 5 -15.31 -7.52 -35.45
C GLY A 5 -14.10 -7.96 -34.60
N VAL A 6 -14.09 -7.59 -33.32
CA VAL A 6 -13.00 -7.87 -32.39
C VAL A 6 -13.52 -8.74 -31.25
N GLN A 7 -13.09 -10.00 -31.20
CA GLN A 7 -13.43 -10.89 -30.08
C GLN A 7 -12.57 -10.54 -28.85
N PRO A 8 -13.18 -10.31 -27.69
CA PRO A 8 -12.43 -10.13 -26.44
C PRO A 8 -11.53 -11.34 -26.17
N LYS A 9 -10.28 -11.08 -25.80
CA LYS A 9 -9.35 -12.12 -25.35
C LYS A 9 -9.61 -12.52 -23.90
N ALA A 10 -10.25 -11.64 -23.13
CA ALA A 10 -10.64 -11.80 -21.74
C ALA A 10 -11.78 -10.83 -21.38
N ASP A 11 -12.55 -11.15 -20.35
CA ASP A 11 -13.59 -10.27 -19.80
C ASP A 11 -12.97 -9.06 -19.10
N VAL A 12 -11.82 -9.26 -18.44
CA VAL A 12 -11.07 -8.21 -17.73
C VAL A 12 -9.58 -8.30 -18.05
N ILE A 13 -8.96 -7.17 -18.37
CA ILE A 13 -7.50 -6.99 -18.38
C ILE A 13 -7.08 -6.16 -17.17
N ILE A 14 -6.12 -6.66 -16.39
CA ILE A 14 -5.53 -5.95 -15.24
C ILE A 14 -4.08 -5.58 -15.58
N ILE A 15 -3.73 -4.32 -15.43
CA ILE A 15 -2.39 -3.79 -15.70
C ILE A 15 -1.61 -3.71 -14.39
N GLY A 16 -0.58 -4.55 -14.25
CA GLY A 16 0.27 -4.69 -13.07
C GLY A 16 0.01 -5.98 -12.30
N ALA A 17 1.05 -6.79 -12.09
CA ALA A 17 1.00 -8.01 -11.27
C ALA A 17 1.54 -7.80 -9.85
N GLY A 18 1.53 -6.55 -9.35
CA GLY A 18 1.77 -6.26 -7.95
C GLY A 18 0.63 -6.76 -7.05
N ILE A 19 0.76 -6.53 -5.74
CA ILE A 19 -0.19 -7.03 -4.74
C ILE A 19 -1.64 -6.59 -5.02
N ILE A 20 -1.82 -5.36 -5.49
CA ILE A 20 -3.13 -4.80 -5.83
C ILE A 20 -3.76 -5.55 -7.00
N GLY A 21 -3.05 -5.66 -8.14
CA GLY A 21 -3.59 -6.32 -9.33
C GLY A 21 -3.95 -7.78 -9.10
N LEU A 22 -3.10 -8.53 -8.37
CA LEU A 22 -3.39 -9.92 -8.02
C LEU A 22 -4.50 -10.06 -6.98
N SER A 23 -4.62 -9.12 -6.03
CA SER A 23 -5.75 -9.10 -5.10
C SER A 23 -7.07 -8.85 -5.81
N ILE A 24 -7.11 -7.94 -6.80
CA ILE A 24 -8.30 -7.69 -7.63
C ILE A 24 -8.67 -8.95 -8.39
N ALA A 25 -7.71 -9.59 -9.07
CA ALA A 25 -7.94 -10.84 -9.80
C ALA A 25 -8.49 -11.96 -8.89
N TYR A 26 -7.90 -12.11 -7.69
CA TYR A 26 -8.34 -13.09 -6.69
C TYR A 26 -9.79 -12.85 -6.27
N HIS A 27 -10.13 -11.64 -5.84
CA HIS A 27 -11.48 -11.33 -5.35
C HIS A 27 -12.53 -11.28 -6.46
N LEU A 28 -12.16 -10.95 -7.70
CA LEU A 28 -13.04 -11.10 -8.86
C LEU A 28 -13.44 -12.57 -9.04
N LEU A 29 -12.47 -13.48 -9.00
CA LEU A 29 -12.74 -14.92 -9.15
C LEU A 29 -13.46 -15.57 -7.97
N GLU A 30 -13.31 -15.02 -6.76
CA GLU A 30 -14.13 -15.45 -5.60
C GLU A 30 -15.61 -15.16 -5.81
N ARG A 31 -15.95 -14.15 -6.62
CA ARG A 31 -17.33 -13.70 -6.86
C ARG A 31 -17.88 -14.22 -8.18
N GLU A 32 -17.04 -14.21 -9.22
CA GLU A 32 -17.38 -14.62 -10.58
C GLU A 32 -16.33 -15.65 -11.07
N PRO A 33 -16.44 -16.93 -10.66
CA PRO A 33 -15.45 -17.96 -10.98
C PRO A 33 -15.25 -18.22 -12.49
N GLN A 34 -16.20 -17.81 -13.33
CA GLN A 34 -16.15 -17.96 -14.78
C GLN A 34 -15.52 -16.75 -15.48
N CYS A 35 -15.21 -15.67 -14.75
CA CYS A 35 -14.60 -14.47 -15.32
C CYS A 35 -13.22 -14.79 -15.88
N SER A 36 -13.02 -14.54 -17.18
CA SER A 36 -11.73 -14.71 -17.82
C SER A 36 -10.87 -13.46 -17.62
N ILE A 37 -9.71 -13.62 -16.97
CA ILE A 37 -8.83 -12.51 -16.58
C ILE A 37 -7.44 -12.67 -17.22
N ILE A 38 -6.90 -11.59 -17.77
CA ILE A 38 -5.49 -11.46 -18.13
C ILE A 38 -4.85 -10.38 -17.24
N VAL A 39 -3.74 -10.71 -16.59
CA VAL A 39 -2.89 -9.75 -15.86
C VAL A 39 -1.62 -9.51 -16.67
N LEU A 40 -1.27 -8.25 -16.89
CA LEU A 40 -0.10 -7.83 -17.67
C LEU A 40 0.95 -7.22 -16.76
N GLU A 41 2.17 -7.77 -16.77
CA GLU A 41 3.31 -7.31 -16.00
C GLU A 41 4.43 -6.89 -16.95
N LYS A 42 4.95 -5.67 -16.77
CA LYS A 42 6.05 -5.15 -17.58
C LYS A 42 7.38 -5.82 -17.24
N GLU A 43 7.52 -6.23 -15.99
CA GLU A 43 8.73 -6.82 -15.46
C GLU A 43 8.88 -8.30 -15.82
N LYS A 44 10.11 -8.80 -15.73
CA LYS A 44 10.45 -10.21 -16.00
C LYS A 44 10.06 -11.18 -14.89
N LEU A 45 9.87 -10.68 -13.67
CA LEU A 45 9.59 -11.47 -12.48
C LEU A 45 8.57 -10.76 -11.60
N LEU A 46 7.88 -11.55 -10.80
CA LEU A 46 6.93 -11.07 -9.80
C LEU A 46 7.66 -10.27 -8.71
N GLY A 47 7.06 -9.14 -8.30
CA GLY A 47 7.55 -8.36 -7.17
C GLY A 47 8.69 -7.40 -7.47
N LEU A 48 9.01 -7.12 -8.74
CA LEU A 48 10.05 -6.13 -9.09
C LEU A 48 9.57 -4.66 -9.00
N GLY A 49 8.32 -4.42 -8.59
CA GLY A 49 7.82 -3.08 -8.25
C GLY A 49 7.73 -2.86 -6.73
N SER A 50 6.91 -1.87 -6.33
CA SER A 50 6.74 -1.43 -4.93
C SER A 50 6.38 -2.53 -3.94
N THR A 51 5.74 -3.62 -4.39
CA THR A 51 5.43 -4.75 -3.51
C THR A 51 6.67 -5.47 -3.00
N GLY A 52 7.67 -5.73 -3.84
CA GLY A 52 8.88 -6.46 -3.40
C GLY A 52 9.86 -5.60 -2.61
N THR A 53 9.67 -4.29 -2.62
CA THR A 53 10.42 -3.33 -1.79
C THR A 53 9.58 -2.81 -0.61
N CYS A 54 8.40 -3.39 -0.38
CA CYS A 54 7.57 -3.09 0.78
C CYS A 54 8.20 -3.68 2.04
N THR A 55 8.09 -2.96 3.16
CA THR A 55 8.61 -3.42 4.45
C THR A 55 7.70 -4.40 5.17
N GLY A 56 6.46 -4.62 4.69
CA GLY A 56 5.55 -5.63 5.26
C GLY A 56 4.63 -5.16 6.38
N GLY A 57 4.67 -3.87 6.71
CA GLY A 57 3.83 -3.28 7.75
C GLY A 57 2.33 -3.37 7.50
N ILE A 58 1.56 -3.65 8.55
CA ILE A 58 0.09 -3.71 8.59
C ILE A 58 -0.39 -2.94 9.82
N ARG A 59 -1.17 -1.88 9.61
CA ARG A 59 -1.58 -0.95 10.68
C ARG A 59 -3.10 -0.81 10.73
N TYR A 60 -3.64 -0.52 11.90
CA TYR A 60 -5.04 -0.22 12.20
C TYR A 60 -5.20 1.14 12.90
N GLN A 61 -4.18 1.65 13.58
CA GLN A 61 -4.19 2.97 14.25
C GLN A 61 -4.00 4.17 13.30
N PHE A 62 -4.89 4.35 12.33
CA PHE A 62 -4.89 5.54 11.46
C PHE A 62 -5.68 6.69 12.09
N THR A 63 -5.27 7.94 11.82
CA THR A 63 -6.09 9.12 12.12
C THR A 63 -7.33 9.18 11.24
N SER A 64 -7.24 8.73 9.99
CA SER A 64 -8.35 8.67 9.04
C SER A 64 -9.27 7.46 9.30
N PRO A 65 -10.58 7.68 9.56
CA PRO A 65 -11.56 6.59 9.71
C PRO A 65 -11.65 5.69 8.46
N LEU A 66 -11.50 6.29 7.28
CA LEU A 66 -11.50 5.59 6.00
C LEU A 66 -10.39 4.54 5.92
N LEU A 67 -9.16 4.91 6.32
CA LEU A 67 -8.02 4.00 6.30
C LEU A 67 -8.11 2.94 7.40
N ARG A 68 -8.67 3.27 8.58
CA ARG A 68 -8.99 2.27 9.62
C ARG A 68 -9.97 1.23 9.10
N LYS A 69 -11.04 1.66 8.43
CA LYS A 69 -12.04 0.78 7.82
C LYS A 69 -11.44 -0.16 6.77
N LEU A 70 -10.57 0.33 5.88
CA LEU A 70 -9.86 -0.52 4.90
C LEU A 70 -8.94 -1.55 5.58
N SER A 71 -8.28 -1.16 6.67
CA SER A 71 -7.42 -2.06 7.45
C SER A 71 -8.23 -3.16 8.13
N LEU A 72 -9.32 -2.80 8.80
CA LEU A 72 -10.26 -3.72 9.42
C LEU A 72 -10.82 -4.73 8.41
N GLN A 73 -11.24 -4.27 7.23
CA GLN A 73 -11.73 -5.15 6.16
C GLN A 73 -10.66 -6.09 5.60
N SER A 74 -9.39 -5.75 5.74
CA SER A 74 -8.28 -6.60 5.31
C SER A 74 -7.81 -7.58 6.39
N ARG A 75 -8.28 -7.42 7.63
CA ARG A 75 -7.81 -8.19 8.79
C ARG A 75 -8.06 -9.69 8.65
N ASP A 76 -9.28 -10.06 8.30
CA ASP A 76 -9.67 -11.47 8.19
C ASP A 76 -8.85 -12.21 7.12
N PHE A 77 -8.44 -11.52 6.06
CA PHE A 77 -7.57 -12.07 5.03
C PHE A 77 -6.22 -12.51 5.61
N PHE A 78 -5.59 -11.67 6.45
CA PHE A 78 -4.30 -11.98 7.07
C PHE A 78 -4.43 -13.04 8.17
N LEU A 79 -5.47 -12.96 9.01
CA LEU A 79 -5.71 -13.93 10.07
C LEU A 79 -5.96 -15.35 9.54
N ASN A 80 -6.65 -15.46 8.40
CA ASN A 80 -6.99 -16.76 7.78
C ASN A 80 -6.06 -17.12 6.62
N PHE A 81 -4.99 -16.35 6.38
CA PHE A 81 -4.16 -16.47 5.19
C PHE A 81 -3.63 -17.88 4.99
N GLU A 82 -3.00 -18.46 6.02
CA GLU A 82 -2.38 -19.78 5.91
C GLU A 82 -3.40 -20.88 5.62
N THR A 83 -4.63 -20.74 6.15
CA THR A 83 -5.73 -21.68 5.89
C THR A 83 -6.25 -21.56 4.46
N VAL A 84 -6.37 -20.33 3.94
CA VAL A 84 -6.92 -20.06 2.61
C VAL A 84 -5.93 -20.41 1.50
N PHE A 85 -4.65 -20.11 1.71
CA PHE A 85 -3.62 -20.24 0.67
C PHE A 85 -2.72 -21.47 0.80
N ASP A 86 -2.81 -22.20 1.92
CA ASP A 86 -1.92 -23.33 2.26
C ASP A 86 -0.44 -22.92 2.17
N ALA A 87 -0.14 -21.71 2.67
CA ALA A 87 1.19 -21.11 2.62
C ALA A 87 1.38 -20.12 3.77
N PRO A 88 2.56 -20.07 4.41
CA PRO A 88 2.84 -19.08 5.44
C PRO A 88 3.00 -17.68 4.83
N CYS A 89 2.49 -16.66 5.52
CA CYS A 89 2.80 -15.25 5.23
C CYS A 89 3.53 -14.55 6.37
N TRP A 90 3.82 -15.26 7.47
CA TRP A 90 4.43 -14.71 8.67
C TRP A 90 3.70 -13.47 9.20
N TYR A 91 2.36 -13.48 9.16
CA TYR A 91 1.57 -12.47 9.85
C TYR A 91 1.81 -12.55 11.36
N ARG A 92 2.37 -11.47 11.94
CA ARG A 92 2.71 -11.38 13.36
C ARG A 92 2.21 -10.06 13.94
N GLU A 93 1.26 -10.16 14.85
CA GLU A 93 0.79 -9.03 15.68
C GLU A 93 1.84 -8.71 16.75
N ARG A 94 2.81 -7.87 16.40
CA ARG A 94 3.84 -7.37 17.33
C ARG A 94 3.62 -5.94 17.76
N GLY A 95 2.57 -5.32 17.23
CA GLY A 95 2.18 -3.95 17.48
C GLY A 95 3.06 -2.91 16.77
N TYR A 96 2.52 -1.70 16.73
CA TYR A 96 3.24 -0.50 16.36
C TYR A 96 3.24 0.45 17.55
N LEU A 97 4.39 1.02 17.84
CA LEU A 97 4.56 2.09 18.80
C LEU A 97 4.73 3.41 18.04
N MET A 98 3.71 4.26 18.06
CA MET A 98 3.76 5.60 17.47
C MET A 98 4.05 6.63 18.54
N LEU A 99 5.16 7.36 18.39
CA LEU A 99 5.70 8.30 19.38
C LEU A 99 5.49 9.74 18.92
N ALA A 100 5.08 10.61 19.84
CA ALA A 100 4.87 12.03 19.58
C ALA A 100 5.69 12.90 20.56
N SER A 101 6.54 13.78 20.03
CA SER A 101 7.27 14.77 20.83
C SER A 101 6.67 16.18 20.74
N GLN A 102 5.73 16.40 19.83
CA GLN A 102 5.08 17.69 19.61
C GLN A 102 3.60 17.64 20.02
N GLU A 103 3.10 18.73 20.61
CA GLU A 103 1.77 18.80 21.21
C GLU A 103 0.65 18.51 20.19
N PHE A 104 0.79 18.98 18.95
CA PHE A 104 -0.24 18.74 17.92
C PHE A 104 -0.30 17.26 17.53
N LEU A 105 0.84 16.59 17.31
CA LEU A 105 0.90 15.14 17.02
C LEU A 105 0.34 14.34 18.20
N TRP A 106 0.64 14.76 19.43
CA TRP A 106 0.12 14.10 20.62
C TRP A 106 -1.40 14.22 20.73
N LYS A 107 -1.93 15.43 20.46
CA LYS A 107 -3.37 15.68 20.40
C LYS A 107 -4.05 14.83 19.32
N GLU A 108 -3.48 14.75 18.13
CA GLU A 108 -3.99 13.91 17.03
C GLU A 108 -4.03 12.43 17.41
N LEU A 109 -2.94 11.88 17.99
CA LEU A 109 -2.92 10.49 18.44
C LEU A 109 -3.99 10.21 19.49
N ARG A 110 -4.17 11.11 20.46
CA ARG A 110 -5.22 10.97 21.49
C ARG A 110 -6.62 10.99 20.89
N GLN A 111 -6.88 11.93 19.99
CA GLN A 111 -8.18 12.04 19.32
C GLN A 111 -8.47 10.82 18.45
N ALA A 112 -7.51 10.37 17.65
CA ALA A 112 -7.65 9.18 16.82
C ALA A 112 -7.86 7.91 17.66
N THR A 113 -7.14 7.79 18.78
CA THR A 113 -7.32 6.68 19.74
C THR A 113 -8.74 6.66 20.30
N GLU A 114 -9.29 7.82 20.68
CA GLU A 114 -10.67 7.89 21.18
C GLU A 114 -11.68 7.48 20.11
N GLN A 115 -11.53 8.00 18.89
CA GLN A 115 -12.42 7.66 17.76
C GLN A 115 -12.36 6.17 17.39
N ALA A 116 -11.18 5.55 17.47
CA ALA A 116 -11.00 4.15 17.11
C ALA A 116 -11.65 3.17 18.11
N LYS A 117 -12.03 3.61 19.32
CA LYS A 117 -12.72 2.77 20.31
C LYS A 117 -14.07 2.29 19.80
N ASP A 118 -14.83 3.15 19.14
CA ASP A 118 -16.14 2.82 18.56
C ASP A 118 -16.04 1.80 17.43
N GLU A 119 -14.86 1.69 16.80
CA GLU A 119 -14.54 0.71 15.76
C GLU A 119 -13.96 -0.59 16.34
N GLY A 120 -13.76 -0.67 17.66
CA GLY A 120 -13.25 -1.85 18.35
C GLY A 120 -11.75 -2.11 18.17
N ILE A 121 -10.98 -1.11 17.74
CA ILE A 121 -9.52 -1.27 17.51
C ILE A 121 -8.78 -1.08 18.85
N PRO A 122 -8.02 -2.07 19.33
CA PRO A 122 -7.32 -1.98 20.61
C PRO A 122 -6.03 -1.14 20.46
N ILE A 123 -6.15 0.14 20.78
CA ILE A 123 -5.04 1.09 20.82
C ILE A 123 -4.84 1.53 22.27
N ASN A 124 -3.67 1.24 22.81
CA ASN A 124 -3.29 1.68 24.15
C ASN A 124 -2.63 3.05 24.06
N LEU A 125 -3.21 4.04 24.74
CA LEU A 125 -2.56 5.33 24.95
C LEU A 125 -1.48 5.19 26.02
N LEU A 126 -0.27 5.62 25.72
CA LEU A 126 0.90 5.50 26.58
C LEU A 126 1.39 6.88 27.01
N LEU A 127 1.44 7.12 28.31
CA LEU A 127 2.11 8.29 28.87
C LEU A 127 3.61 8.02 28.99
N GLN A 128 4.38 9.06 29.34
CA GLN A 128 5.83 8.96 29.49
C GLN A 128 6.26 7.86 30.49
N GLU A 129 5.53 7.71 31.60
CA GLU A 129 5.77 6.64 32.60
C GLU A 129 5.56 5.23 32.01
N ASP A 130 4.60 5.07 31.11
CA ASP A 130 4.37 3.80 30.41
C ASP A 130 5.52 3.49 29.44
N LEU A 131 6.05 4.51 28.75
CA LEU A 131 7.20 4.37 27.87
C LEU A 131 8.45 3.95 28.67
N GLU A 132 8.67 4.58 29.84
CA GLU A 132 9.74 4.21 30.78
C GLU A 132 9.67 2.74 31.18
N LYS A 133 8.48 2.29 31.56
CA LYS A 133 8.28 0.94 32.08
C LYS A 133 8.36 -0.15 31.00
N ASN A 134 7.77 0.10 29.84
CA ASN A 134 7.56 -0.94 28.82
C ASN A 134 8.62 -0.91 27.70
N PHE A 135 9.23 0.24 27.44
CA PHE A 135 10.18 0.45 26.34
C PHE A 135 11.45 1.18 26.81
N PRO A 136 12.20 0.62 27.78
CA PRO A 136 13.33 1.30 28.43
C PRO A 136 14.53 1.60 27.51
N TYR A 137 14.53 1.06 26.28
CA TYR A 137 15.55 1.32 25.26
C TYR A 137 15.31 2.61 24.46
N LEU A 138 14.17 3.29 24.66
CA LEU A 138 13.85 4.56 23.99
C LEU A 138 14.45 5.76 24.73
N GLN A 139 14.75 6.83 23.98
CA GLN A 139 15.00 8.16 24.54
C GLN A 139 13.67 8.83 24.97
N ARG A 140 12.99 8.21 25.91
CA ARG A 140 11.63 8.54 26.38
C ARG A 140 11.41 9.99 26.82
N GLU A 141 12.42 10.69 27.32
CA GLU A 141 12.32 12.09 27.77
C GLU A 141 12.01 13.04 26.60
N ARG A 142 12.24 12.60 25.36
CA ARG A 142 11.90 13.34 24.13
C ARG A 142 10.40 13.35 23.84
N TYR A 143 9.64 12.37 24.32
CA TYR A 143 8.26 12.14 23.90
C TYR A 143 7.27 12.56 24.98
N LEU A 144 6.20 13.24 24.56
CA LEU A 144 5.05 13.56 25.42
C LEU A 144 4.24 12.29 25.76
N GLY A 145 4.26 11.33 24.85
CA GLY A 145 3.58 10.04 24.96
C GLY A 145 3.60 9.31 23.61
N GLY A 146 2.79 8.26 23.54
CA GLY A 146 2.61 7.51 22.31
C GLY A 146 1.35 6.65 22.31
N THR A 147 1.21 5.85 21.27
CA THR A 147 0.14 4.86 21.12
C THR A 147 0.74 3.51 20.75
N PHE A 148 0.18 2.45 21.32
CA PHE A 148 0.53 1.07 21.00
C PHE A 148 -0.69 0.35 20.45
N GLY A 149 -0.73 0.17 19.13
CA GLY A 149 -1.79 -0.58 18.45
C GLY A 149 -1.48 -2.07 18.51
N GLN A 150 -2.20 -2.81 19.36
CA GLN A 150 -1.88 -4.20 19.65
C GLN A 150 -2.06 -5.13 18.44
N TRP A 151 -3.06 -4.84 17.60
CA TRP A 151 -3.34 -5.59 16.38
C TRP A 151 -2.42 -5.24 15.22
N ASP A 152 -1.66 -4.15 15.32
CA ASP A 152 -0.72 -3.81 14.27
C ASP A 152 0.32 -4.91 14.15
N ALA A 153 0.73 -5.14 12.91
CA ALA A 153 1.40 -6.36 12.54
C ALA A 153 2.36 -6.10 11.38
N TYR A 154 3.05 -7.16 11.02
CA TYR A 154 3.74 -7.24 9.75
C TYR A 154 3.56 -8.65 9.18
N ALA A 155 3.70 -8.75 7.86
CA ALA A 155 3.72 -10.00 7.11
C ALA A 155 4.74 -9.86 5.98
N ASP A 156 5.26 -10.98 5.47
CA ASP A 156 6.19 -10.97 4.34
C ASP A 156 5.44 -10.62 3.04
N PRO A 157 5.73 -9.47 2.39
CA PRO A 157 5.03 -9.06 1.18
C PRO A 157 5.22 -10.01 0.01
N TYR A 158 6.40 -10.62 -0.10
CA TYR A 158 6.71 -11.54 -1.18
C TYR A 158 5.95 -12.86 -1.02
N ALA A 159 5.85 -13.36 0.22
CA ALA A 159 5.07 -14.55 0.53
C ALA A 159 3.59 -14.37 0.20
N VAL A 160 2.98 -13.25 0.61
CA VAL A 160 1.58 -12.93 0.28
C VAL A 160 1.40 -12.80 -1.23
N LEU A 161 2.30 -12.07 -1.91
CA LEU A 161 2.26 -11.87 -3.35
C LEU A 161 2.37 -13.20 -4.12
N ALA A 162 3.31 -14.07 -3.75
CA ALA A 162 3.54 -15.35 -4.39
C ALA A 162 2.35 -16.31 -4.22
N ALA A 163 1.73 -16.33 -3.04
CA ALA A 163 0.54 -17.14 -2.78
C ALA A 163 -0.70 -16.62 -3.53
N LEU A 164 -0.91 -15.30 -3.62
CA LEU A 164 -1.95 -14.72 -4.47
C LEU A 164 -1.71 -15.08 -5.95
N TYR A 165 -0.49 -14.89 -6.45
CA TYR A 165 -0.11 -15.25 -7.81
C TYR A 165 -0.40 -16.73 -8.11
N ALA A 166 0.02 -17.64 -7.23
CA ALA A 166 -0.23 -19.07 -7.38
C ALA A 166 -1.73 -19.38 -7.36
N SER A 167 -2.49 -18.74 -6.46
CA SER A 167 -3.93 -18.94 -6.31
C SER A 167 -4.71 -18.53 -7.56
N VAL A 168 -4.47 -17.32 -8.09
CA VAL A 168 -5.17 -16.84 -9.28
C VAL A 168 -4.79 -17.65 -10.53
N ARG A 169 -3.52 -18.06 -10.64
CA ARG A 169 -3.08 -18.93 -11.75
C ARG A 169 -3.73 -20.31 -11.73
N ARG A 170 -3.90 -20.92 -10.55
CA ARG A 170 -4.62 -22.20 -10.41
C ARG A 170 -6.08 -22.09 -10.85
N LYS A 171 -6.68 -20.90 -10.74
CA LYS A 171 -8.03 -20.59 -11.20
C LYS A 171 -8.12 -20.14 -12.67
N GLY A 172 -7.02 -20.23 -13.42
CA GLY A 172 -7.00 -19.98 -14.87
C GLY A 172 -6.66 -18.55 -15.29
N VAL A 173 -6.27 -17.66 -14.38
CA VAL A 173 -5.78 -16.32 -14.75
C VAL A 173 -4.50 -16.44 -15.55
N ARG A 174 -4.46 -15.74 -16.70
CA ARG A 174 -3.26 -15.62 -17.53
C ARG A 174 -2.44 -14.43 -17.04
N VAL A 175 -1.32 -14.69 -16.38
CA VAL A 175 -0.39 -13.64 -15.94
C VAL A 175 0.80 -13.61 -16.90
N ASN A 176 0.92 -12.53 -17.67
CA ASN A 176 1.92 -12.38 -18.71
C ASN A 176 3.02 -11.41 -18.26
N PHE A 177 4.24 -11.91 -18.14
CA PHE A 177 5.43 -11.11 -17.83
C PHE A 177 6.07 -10.52 -19.10
N GLU A 178 6.91 -9.51 -18.89
CA GLU A 178 7.61 -8.77 -19.96
C GLU A 178 6.63 -8.26 -21.03
N GLN A 179 5.42 -7.87 -20.63
CA GLN A 179 4.37 -7.38 -21.52
C GLN A 179 3.86 -6.04 -21.00
N GLU A 180 4.61 -4.97 -21.30
CA GLU A 180 4.25 -3.60 -20.92
C GLU A 180 3.05 -3.12 -21.75
N VAL A 181 2.05 -2.54 -21.08
CA VAL A 181 0.98 -1.78 -21.75
C VAL A 181 1.52 -0.42 -22.14
N THR A 182 1.48 -0.11 -23.43
CA THR A 182 1.96 1.16 -23.98
C THR A 182 0.82 2.14 -24.21
N LYS A 183 -0.41 1.64 -24.44
CA LYS A 183 -1.58 2.48 -24.71
C LYS A 183 -2.89 1.80 -24.30
N ILE A 184 -3.82 2.58 -23.73
CA ILE A 184 -5.22 2.18 -23.57
C ILE A 184 -5.96 2.46 -24.89
N ILE A 185 -6.71 1.47 -25.39
CA ILE A 185 -7.45 1.59 -26.65
C ILE A 185 -8.91 1.89 -26.35
N THR A 186 -9.38 2.98 -26.93
CA THR A 186 -10.75 3.48 -26.74
C THR A 186 -11.50 3.51 -28.07
N ARG A 187 -12.83 3.43 -28.00
CA ARG A 187 -13.75 3.71 -29.09
C ARG A 187 -14.90 4.53 -28.52
N ASP A 188 -15.03 5.76 -29.00
CA ASP A 188 -15.92 6.76 -28.39
C ASP A 188 -15.58 6.93 -26.90
N GLU A 189 -16.54 6.75 -26.00
CA GLU A 189 -16.38 6.84 -24.54
C GLU A 189 -16.18 5.48 -23.85
N ASP A 190 -15.97 4.41 -24.63
CA ASP A 190 -15.74 3.05 -24.11
C ASP A 190 -14.27 2.63 -24.25
N VAL A 191 -13.75 1.96 -23.22
CA VAL A 191 -12.51 1.18 -23.35
C VAL A 191 -12.81 -0.10 -24.11
N ILE A 192 -11.92 -0.50 -25.02
CA ILE A 192 -12.06 -1.75 -25.79
C ILE A 192 -10.84 -2.67 -25.69
N GLY A 193 -9.74 -2.20 -25.12
CA GLY A 193 -8.55 -3.02 -24.92
C GLY A 193 -7.28 -2.22 -24.62
N VAL A 194 -6.14 -2.85 -24.82
CA VAL A 194 -4.80 -2.29 -24.60
C VAL A 194 -3.85 -2.66 -25.72
N GLU A 195 -2.96 -1.74 -26.07
CA GLU A 195 -1.76 -2.01 -26.85
C GLU A 195 -0.61 -2.36 -25.91
N THR A 196 0.16 -3.39 -26.27
CA THR A 196 1.29 -3.85 -25.48
C THR A 196 2.54 -4.03 -26.34
N THR A 197 3.71 -4.16 -25.73
CA THR A 197 4.96 -4.51 -26.41
C THR A 197 4.90 -5.86 -27.14
N LYS A 198 3.90 -6.71 -26.87
CA LYS A 198 3.67 -8.02 -27.50
C LYS A 198 2.38 -8.07 -28.32
N GLY A 199 1.88 -6.90 -28.76
CA GLY A 199 0.68 -6.76 -29.58
C GLY A 199 -0.57 -6.41 -28.79
N THR A 200 -1.69 -6.33 -29.49
CA THR A 200 -2.96 -5.83 -28.94
C THR A 200 -3.76 -6.92 -28.23
N LEU A 201 -4.38 -6.56 -27.11
CA LEU A 201 -5.34 -7.40 -26.38
C LEU A 201 -6.64 -6.64 -26.20
N TRP A 202 -7.76 -7.32 -26.43
CA TRP A 202 -9.09 -6.73 -26.43
C TRP A 202 -9.88 -7.21 -25.22
N SER A 203 -10.53 -6.28 -24.54
CA SER A 203 -11.35 -6.54 -23.37
C SER A 203 -12.27 -5.34 -23.11
N PRO A 204 -13.54 -5.57 -22.75
CA PRO A 204 -14.46 -4.47 -22.42
C PRO A 204 -14.13 -3.81 -21.08
N ILE A 205 -13.30 -4.43 -20.24
CA ILE A 205 -12.91 -3.90 -18.93
C ILE A 205 -11.39 -3.91 -18.80
N VAL A 206 -10.83 -2.74 -18.47
CA VAL A 206 -9.40 -2.58 -18.22
C VAL A 206 -9.19 -1.94 -16.85
N VAL A 207 -8.42 -2.59 -15.98
CA VAL A 207 -8.10 -2.11 -14.64
C VAL A 207 -6.64 -1.69 -14.58
N ASN A 208 -6.40 -0.39 -14.40
CA ASN A 208 -5.07 0.17 -14.19
C ASN A 208 -4.65 0.06 -12.72
N ALA A 209 -3.88 -0.98 -12.40
CA ALA A 209 -3.29 -1.25 -11.09
C ALA A 209 -1.75 -1.13 -11.12
N SER A 210 -1.23 -0.25 -11.99
CA SER A 210 0.21 -0.17 -12.31
C SER A 210 1.05 0.66 -11.33
N GLY A 211 0.54 0.86 -10.11
CA GLY A 211 1.27 1.49 -9.00
C GLY A 211 1.86 2.86 -9.38
N PRO A 212 3.19 3.09 -9.21
CA PRO A 212 3.89 4.31 -9.61
C PRO A 212 3.69 4.74 -11.08
N TYR A 213 3.29 3.83 -11.96
CA TYR A 213 3.11 4.09 -13.39
C TYR A 213 1.64 4.38 -13.76
N ALA A 214 0.72 4.38 -12.80
CA ALA A 214 -0.71 4.52 -13.05
C ALA A 214 -1.05 5.80 -13.82
N ALA A 215 -0.44 6.94 -13.47
CA ALA A 215 -0.64 8.21 -14.18
C ALA A 215 -0.15 8.14 -15.64
N LYS A 216 1.00 7.51 -15.90
CA LYS A 216 1.54 7.32 -17.25
C LYS A 216 0.60 6.46 -18.10
N VAL A 217 0.10 5.36 -17.55
CA VAL A 217 -0.84 4.47 -18.24
C VAL A 217 -2.16 5.19 -18.53
N ALA A 218 -2.74 5.89 -17.55
CA ALA A 218 -3.98 6.64 -17.71
C ALA A 218 -3.85 7.76 -18.77
N ALA A 219 -2.71 8.47 -18.79
CA ALA A 219 -2.44 9.54 -19.75
C ALA A 219 -2.45 9.06 -21.21
N SER A 220 -2.20 7.77 -21.47
CA SER A 220 -2.28 7.21 -22.83
C SER A 220 -3.71 7.16 -23.41
N ALA A 221 -4.73 7.28 -22.55
CA ALA A 221 -6.14 7.47 -22.91
C ALA A 221 -6.62 8.93 -22.70
N GLY A 222 -5.72 9.88 -22.46
CA GLY A 222 -6.07 11.27 -22.19
C GLY A 222 -6.62 11.54 -20.78
N ILE A 223 -6.53 10.56 -19.87
CA ILE A 223 -6.99 10.70 -18.48
C ILE A 223 -5.86 11.23 -17.60
N MET A 224 -6.13 12.34 -16.91
CA MET A 224 -5.20 12.90 -15.91
C MET A 224 -5.46 12.27 -14.55
N LEU A 225 -4.45 11.61 -13.99
CA LEU A 225 -4.53 11.01 -12.65
C LEU A 225 -3.64 11.81 -11.67
N PRO A 226 -4.19 12.38 -10.59
CA PRO A 226 -3.46 13.24 -9.65
C PRO A 226 -2.68 12.40 -8.63
N VAL A 227 -1.78 11.57 -9.13
CA VAL A 227 -0.91 10.71 -8.34
C VAL A 227 0.54 10.88 -8.79
N HIS A 228 1.44 10.96 -7.83
CA HIS A 228 2.86 11.18 -8.07
C HIS A 228 3.71 10.08 -7.43
N PRO A 229 4.72 9.56 -8.13
CA PRO A 229 5.65 8.60 -7.56
C PRO A 229 6.68 9.33 -6.70
N PHE A 230 7.03 8.78 -5.55
CA PHE A 230 8.08 9.27 -4.67
C PHE A 230 9.01 8.14 -4.28
N LEU A 231 10.31 8.40 -4.39
CA LEU A 231 11.33 7.45 -3.94
C LEU A 231 11.31 7.34 -2.41
N ARG A 232 11.47 6.11 -1.91
CA ARG A 232 11.72 5.82 -0.50
C ARG A 232 12.95 4.95 -0.39
N GLN A 233 13.75 5.19 0.62
CA GLN A 233 14.99 4.47 0.87
C GLN A 233 14.92 3.76 2.21
N VAL A 234 15.41 2.52 2.24
CA VAL A 234 15.39 1.67 3.42
C VAL A 234 16.79 1.14 3.68
N TYR A 235 17.24 1.29 4.92
CA TYR A 235 18.52 0.81 5.40
C TYR A 235 18.32 -0.45 6.23
N VAL A 236 18.93 -1.55 5.79
CA VAL A 236 18.96 -2.80 6.54
C VAL A 236 20.15 -2.75 7.49
N CYS A 237 19.88 -2.84 8.79
CA CYS A 237 20.89 -2.75 9.83
C CYS A 237 20.81 -3.93 10.80
N THR A 238 21.84 -4.15 11.61
CA THR A 238 21.74 -5.04 12.77
C THR A 238 20.81 -4.44 13.82
N ASN A 239 20.09 -5.29 14.56
CA ASN A 239 19.24 -4.85 15.66
C ASN A 239 20.08 -4.22 16.79
N PRO A 240 19.68 -3.07 17.37
CA PRO A 240 20.34 -2.49 18.53
C PRO A 240 20.33 -3.46 19.72
N LYS A 241 21.40 -3.43 20.53
CA LYS A 241 21.70 -4.48 21.52
C LYS A 241 20.68 -4.63 22.64
N ASP A 242 19.94 -3.56 22.96
CA ASP A 242 18.97 -3.46 24.04
C ASP A 242 17.52 -3.49 23.54
N VAL A 243 17.30 -3.52 22.23
CA VAL A 243 15.97 -3.67 21.62
C VAL A 243 15.64 -5.15 21.52
N PRO A 244 14.60 -5.64 22.20
CA PRO A 244 14.22 -7.06 22.16
C PRO A 244 13.90 -7.51 20.72
N PRO A 245 14.23 -8.75 20.31
CA PRO A 245 13.90 -9.29 18.98
C PRO A 245 12.42 -9.37 18.61
N ALA A 246 11.52 -9.00 19.52
CA ALA A 246 10.06 -8.95 19.35
C ALA A 246 9.46 -7.61 19.75
N ALA A 247 10.26 -6.54 19.68
CA ALA A 247 9.79 -5.18 19.84
C ALA A 247 8.78 -4.82 18.73
N PRO A 248 7.85 -3.90 19.01
CA PRO A 248 6.95 -3.36 17.98
C PRO A 248 7.72 -2.65 16.88
N LEU A 249 7.04 -2.38 15.76
CA LEU A 249 7.53 -1.37 14.82
C LEU A 249 7.43 0.00 15.50
N ILE A 250 8.55 0.72 15.58
CA ILE A 250 8.62 2.01 16.26
C ILE A 250 8.57 3.11 15.21
N VAL A 251 7.71 4.12 15.41
CA VAL A 251 7.60 5.29 14.53
C VAL A 251 7.75 6.56 15.38
N ASP A 252 8.75 7.37 15.08
CA ASP A 252 8.85 8.75 15.60
C ASP A 252 8.15 9.67 14.59
N LEU A 253 6.96 10.16 14.97
CA LEU A 253 6.14 11.00 14.09
C LEU A 253 6.78 12.35 13.78
N THR A 254 7.68 12.83 14.64
CA THR A 254 8.29 14.15 14.51
C THR A 254 9.45 14.15 13.53
N SER A 255 10.29 13.12 13.59
CA SER A 255 11.35 12.94 12.58
C SER A 255 10.84 12.28 11.31
N GLY A 256 9.70 11.57 11.37
CA GLY A 256 9.19 10.75 10.28
C GLY A 256 9.93 9.41 10.14
N PHE A 257 10.77 9.07 11.11
CA PHE A 257 11.58 7.86 11.19
C PHE A 257 10.75 6.65 11.62
N TYR A 258 11.11 5.47 11.11
CA TYR A 258 10.65 4.21 11.66
C TYR A 258 11.78 3.17 11.77
N LEU A 259 11.59 2.26 12.74
CA LEU A 259 12.35 1.02 12.89
C LEU A 259 11.38 -0.16 12.83
N HIS A 260 11.58 -1.02 11.84
CA HIS A 260 10.85 -2.27 11.66
C HIS A 260 11.77 -3.45 11.90
N GLN A 261 11.38 -4.38 12.78
CA GLN A 261 12.13 -5.62 12.96
C GLN A 261 11.81 -6.65 11.89
N GLU A 262 12.85 -7.24 11.29
CA GLU A 262 12.70 -8.42 10.44
C GLU A 262 12.31 -9.65 11.27
N ALA A 263 11.76 -10.68 10.63
CA ALA A 263 11.22 -11.86 11.32
C ALA A 263 12.22 -12.56 12.27
N SER A 264 13.53 -12.51 11.97
CA SER A 264 14.58 -13.09 12.81
C SER A 264 14.90 -12.28 14.07
N GLY A 265 14.49 -11.00 14.11
CA GLY A 265 14.86 -10.02 15.13
C GLY A 265 16.36 -9.70 15.21
N LYS A 266 17.18 -10.22 14.29
CA LYS A 266 18.62 -9.92 14.19
C LYS A 266 18.90 -8.67 13.36
N THR A 267 18.01 -8.37 12.43
CA THR A 267 18.09 -7.23 11.54
C THR A 267 16.85 -6.36 11.67
N ILE A 268 17.03 -5.09 11.35
CA ILE A 268 15.99 -4.09 11.32
C ILE A 268 16.01 -3.37 9.98
N LEU A 269 14.86 -2.86 9.58
CA LEU A 269 14.71 -1.89 8.51
C LEU A 269 14.54 -0.51 9.15
N LEU A 270 15.39 0.42 8.72
CA LEU A 270 15.28 1.83 9.05
C LEU A 270 14.83 2.58 7.81
N GLY A 271 13.87 3.47 7.97
CA GLY A 271 13.45 4.36 6.90
C GLY A 271 12.60 5.48 7.46
N GLY A 272 11.95 6.23 6.57
CA GLY A 272 11.06 7.31 6.97
C GLY A 272 10.62 8.16 5.81
N THR A 273 10.21 9.39 6.11
CA THR A 273 9.71 10.34 5.12
C THR A 273 10.75 11.41 4.86
N ASP A 274 11.38 11.35 3.67
CA ASP A 274 12.32 12.39 3.22
C ASP A 274 11.56 13.71 3.03
N LYS A 275 11.90 14.75 3.80
CA LYS A 275 11.20 16.04 3.80
C LYS A 275 11.32 16.79 2.48
N ASP A 276 12.40 16.54 1.73
CA ASP A 276 12.72 17.23 0.47
C ASP A 276 12.58 16.34 -0.78
N THR A 277 11.88 15.20 -0.68
CA THR A 277 11.72 14.32 -1.86
C THR A 277 10.86 14.98 -2.95
N ARG A 278 11.36 14.92 -4.18
CA ARG A 278 10.62 15.33 -5.38
C ARG A 278 9.96 14.12 -6.03
N PRO A 279 8.83 14.32 -6.74
CA PRO A 279 8.24 13.26 -7.54
C PRO A 279 9.24 12.69 -8.55
N GLY A 280 9.32 11.37 -8.63
CA GLY A 280 10.26 10.68 -9.51
C GLY A 280 10.20 9.16 -9.37
N ILE A 281 10.75 8.50 -10.39
CA ILE A 281 10.92 7.04 -10.47
C ILE A 281 12.40 6.65 -10.55
N ASP A 282 13.31 7.59 -10.30
CA ASP A 282 14.73 7.29 -10.21
C ASP A 282 14.98 6.53 -8.90
N GLU A 283 15.44 5.29 -9.02
CA GLU A 283 15.69 4.40 -7.89
C GLU A 283 17.12 4.49 -7.35
N THR A 284 17.89 5.48 -7.81
CA THR A 284 19.27 5.70 -7.35
C THR A 284 19.33 5.93 -5.84
N ILE A 285 20.20 5.17 -5.18
CA ILE A 285 20.49 5.30 -3.75
C ILE A 285 21.17 6.65 -3.49
N ASP A 286 20.50 7.52 -2.74
CA ASP A 286 21.09 8.75 -2.24
C ASP A 286 21.73 8.49 -0.87
N LYS A 287 23.06 8.42 -0.86
CA LYS A 287 23.83 8.17 0.37
C LYS A 287 23.85 9.39 1.31
N SER A 288 23.58 10.59 0.81
CA SER A 288 23.60 11.80 1.65
C SER A 288 22.49 11.80 2.70
N LEU A 289 21.38 11.12 2.43
CA LEU A 289 20.25 10.97 3.36
C LEU A 289 20.56 10.05 4.55
N ALA A 290 21.60 9.20 4.44
CA ALA A 290 21.90 8.21 5.48
C ALA A 290 22.17 8.88 6.84
N GLU A 291 22.86 10.02 6.85
CA GLU A 291 23.23 10.71 8.08
C GLU A 291 21.99 11.13 8.88
N GLU A 292 20.98 11.74 8.23
CA GLU A 292 19.72 12.14 8.86
C GLU A 292 18.98 10.93 9.44
N PHE A 293 18.89 9.82 8.71
CA PHE A 293 18.21 8.60 9.18
C PHE A 293 18.90 7.96 10.38
N PHE A 294 20.23 7.88 10.37
CA PHE A 294 20.98 7.33 11.51
C PHE A 294 20.95 8.26 12.72
N MET A 295 20.97 9.58 12.52
CA MET A 295 20.75 10.54 13.61
C MET A 295 19.36 10.35 14.24
N ALA A 296 18.30 10.29 13.43
CA ALA A 296 16.94 10.06 13.93
C ALA A 296 16.82 8.73 14.68
N ALA A 297 17.51 7.68 14.21
CA ALA A 297 17.57 6.39 14.90
C ALA A 297 18.22 6.50 16.28
N MET A 298 19.35 7.21 16.40
CA MET A 298 20.05 7.43 17.68
C MET A 298 19.25 8.31 18.64
N GLU A 299 18.57 9.33 18.11
CA GLU A 299 17.69 10.19 18.89
C GLU A 299 16.46 9.45 19.43
N THR A 300 16.02 8.38 18.76
CA THR A 300 14.90 7.53 19.20
C THR A 300 15.38 6.41 20.13
N ILE A 301 16.50 5.76 19.80
CA ILE A 301 17.09 4.61 20.48
C ILE A 301 18.60 4.85 20.60
N PRO A 302 19.12 5.25 21.78
CA PRO A 302 20.53 5.64 21.92
C PRO A 302 21.54 4.57 21.51
N SER A 303 21.20 3.30 21.71
CA SER A 303 22.07 2.17 21.34
C SER A 303 22.20 1.98 19.83
N ALA A 304 21.37 2.65 19.01
CA ALA A 304 21.45 2.64 17.55
C ALA A 304 22.81 3.13 17.04
N LEU A 305 23.57 3.89 17.84
CA LEU A 305 24.95 4.30 17.53
C LEU A 305 25.87 3.11 17.19
N ASN A 306 25.56 1.91 17.69
CA ASN A 306 26.40 0.71 17.53
C ASN A 306 25.89 -0.26 16.45
N ILE A 307 24.85 0.09 15.70
CA ILE A 307 24.34 -0.80 14.64
C ILE A 307 25.27 -0.81 13.43
N LYS A 308 25.29 -1.93 12.72
CA LYS A 308 25.99 -2.07 11.45
C LYS A 308 25.01 -1.89 10.31
N TRP A 309 25.32 -1.00 9.39
CA TRP A 309 24.63 -0.89 8.11
C TRP A 309 25.05 -2.05 7.20
N LEU A 310 24.08 -2.89 6.81
CA LEU A 310 24.32 -4.11 6.03
C LEU A 310 24.03 -3.91 4.55
N ARG A 311 22.93 -3.21 4.23
CA ARG A 311 22.48 -2.98 2.86
C ARG A 311 21.53 -1.79 2.82
N THR A 312 21.40 -1.16 1.65
CA THR A 312 20.30 -0.25 1.34
C THR A 312 19.57 -0.72 0.10
N TYR A 313 18.28 -0.43 0.06
CA TYR A 313 17.47 -0.54 -1.15
C TYR A 313 16.51 0.64 -1.22
N THR A 314 15.96 0.82 -2.41
CA THR A 314 14.97 1.85 -2.71
C THR A 314 13.67 1.20 -3.14
N GLY A 315 12.57 1.93 -3.00
CA GLY A 315 11.26 1.55 -3.51
C GLY A 315 10.48 2.80 -3.87
N ILE A 316 9.57 2.70 -4.83
CA ILE A 316 8.76 3.84 -5.25
C ILE A 316 7.37 3.72 -4.65
N ARG A 317 6.88 4.82 -4.08
CA ARG A 317 5.54 4.96 -3.53
C ARG A 317 4.75 5.97 -4.33
N GLU A 318 3.63 5.57 -4.90
CA GLU A 318 2.68 6.51 -5.47
C GLU A 318 1.83 7.16 -4.37
N GLN A 319 1.62 8.46 -4.47
CA GLN A 319 0.96 9.26 -3.44
C GLN A 319 0.04 10.31 -4.06
N THR A 320 -1.13 10.48 -3.46
CA THR A 320 -2.08 11.56 -3.72
C THR A 320 -1.87 12.71 -2.73
N SER A 321 -2.43 13.88 -3.02
CA SER A 321 -2.33 15.04 -2.12
C SER A 321 -3.05 14.83 -0.78
N ASP A 322 -4.08 13.98 -0.73
CA ASP A 322 -4.88 13.67 0.47
C ASP A 322 -4.42 12.38 1.19
N PHE A 323 -3.43 11.66 0.63
CA PHE A 323 -2.96 10.35 1.11
C PHE A 323 -4.01 9.22 1.08
N HIS A 324 -5.16 9.41 0.43
CA HIS A 324 -6.19 8.39 0.23
C HIS A 324 -6.10 7.74 -1.16
N PRO A 325 -6.45 6.45 -1.29
CA PRO A 325 -6.41 5.78 -2.58
C PRO A 325 -7.38 6.39 -3.58
N ILE A 326 -7.02 6.31 -4.86
CA ILE A 326 -7.91 6.48 -6.00
C ILE A 326 -8.35 5.09 -6.44
N LEU A 327 -9.65 4.80 -6.39
CA LEU A 327 -10.20 3.54 -6.83
C LEU A 327 -11.55 3.76 -7.52
N GLY A 328 -11.79 3.09 -8.63
CA GLY A 328 -13.09 3.11 -9.31
C GLY A 328 -13.01 3.32 -10.82
N GLU A 329 -14.18 3.37 -11.46
CA GLU A 329 -14.32 3.63 -12.88
C GLU A 329 -14.07 5.11 -13.17
N VAL A 330 -13.39 5.39 -14.28
CA VAL A 330 -13.18 6.76 -14.77
C VAL A 330 -14.46 7.21 -15.48
N SER A 331 -15.09 8.29 -15.01
CA SER A 331 -16.39 8.75 -15.52
C SER A 331 -16.38 9.07 -17.02
N GLU A 332 -15.24 9.51 -17.55
CA GLU A 332 -15.02 9.90 -18.93
C GLU A 332 -14.69 8.72 -19.84
N LEU A 333 -14.47 7.52 -19.28
CA LEU A 333 -14.08 6.34 -20.04
C LEU A 333 -14.65 5.06 -19.42
N LYS A 334 -15.81 4.64 -19.94
CA LYS A 334 -16.52 3.46 -19.48
C LYS A 334 -15.69 2.19 -19.66
N GLY A 335 -15.75 1.32 -18.66
CA GLY A 335 -14.97 0.09 -18.57
C GLY A 335 -13.50 0.29 -18.15
N PHE A 336 -13.03 1.54 -18.02
CA PHE A 336 -11.68 1.82 -17.53
C PHE A 336 -11.69 2.12 -16.04
N PHE A 337 -11.13 1.20 -15.26
CA PHE A 337 -11.00 1.32 -13.80
C PHE A 337 -9.57 1.67 -13.42
N VAL A 338 -9.41 2.44 -12.35
CA VAL A 338 -8.10 2.80 -11.80
C VAL A 338 -8.00 2.35 -10.35
N VAL A 339 -6.82 1.91 -9.94
CA VAL A 339 -6.43 1.73 -8.53
C VAL A 339 -5.01 2.23 -8.34
N SER A 340 -4.85 3.35 -7.63
CA SER A 340 -3.56 3.99 -7.41
C SER A 340 -3.62 4.93 -6.19
N GLY A 341 -2.52 5.61 -5.85
CA GLY A 341 -2.51 6.60 -4.77
C GLY A 341 -2.53 6.00 -3.37
N LEU A 342 -2.06 4.75 -3.21
CA LEU A 342 -2.16 4.02 -1.94
C LEU A 342 -1.25 4.59 -0.85
N SER A 343 -0.37 5.53 -1.22
CA SER A 343 0.36 6.42 -0.31
C SER A 343 1.18 5.69 0.76
N GLY A 344 1.59 4.44 0.46
CA GLY A 344 2.41 3.59 1.32
C GLY A 344 1.64 2.52 2.09
N HIS A 345 0.33 2.42 1.90
CA HIS A 345 -0.54 1.48 2.60
C HIS A 345 -1.09 0.39 1.68
N GLY A 346 -0.57 0.29 0.44
CA GLY A 346 -1.08 -0.63 -0.58
C GLY A 346 -0.99 -2.10 -0.18
N PHE A 347 0.05 -2.52 0.54
CA PHE A 347 0.18 -3.91 0.99
C PHE A 347 -0.93 -4.31 1.97
N MET A 348 -1.08 -3.54 3.06
CA MET A 348 -2.06 -3.83 4.11
C MET A 348 -3.51 -3.68 3.63
N HIS A 349 -3.77 -2.78 2.68
CA HIS A 349 -5.12 -2.55 2.14
C HIS A 349 -5.44 -3.36 0.89
N ALA A 350 -4.47 -4.11 0.33
CA ALA A 350 -4.68 -4.89 -0.88
C ALA A 350 -5.90 -5.82 -0.80
N PRO A 351 -6.16 -6.55 0.31
CA PRO A 351 -7.32 -7.44 0.38
C PRO A 351 -8.65 -6.68 0.30
N ALA A 352 -8.84 -5.64 1.11
CA ALA A 352 -10.05 -4.83 1.08
C ALA A 352 -10.26 -4.19 -0.29
N ILE A 353 -9.22 -3.60 -0.87
CA ILE A 353 -9.27 -2.95 -2.18
C ILE A 353 -9.60 -3.96 -3.29
N GLY A 354 -8.99 -5.15 -3.26
CA GLY A 354 -9.32 -6.20 -4.21
C GLY A 354 -10.80 -6.57 -4.17
N SER A 355 -11.36 -6.74 -2.96
CA SER A 355 -12.78 -7.02 -2.79
C SER A 355 -13.69 -5.87 -3.24
N ILE A 356 -13.34 -4.62 -2.91
CA ILE A 356 -14.11 -3.43 -3.31
C ILE A 356 -14.10 -3.28 -4.83
N MET A 357 -12.94 -3.43 -5.47
CA MET A 357 -12.82 -3.35 -6.92
C MET A 357 -13.58 -4.46 -7.63
N ALA A 358 -13.59 -5.66 -7.07
CA ALA A 358 -14.40 -6.74 -7.61
C ALA A 358 -15.90 -6.38 -7.56
N GLU A 359 -16.38 -5.81 -6.45
CA GLU A 359 -17.77 -5.33 -6.35
C GLU A 359 -18.06 -4.20 -7.35
N LEU A 360 -17.16 -3.24 -7.51
CA LEU A 360 -17.31 -2.14 -8.47
C LEU A 360 -17.37 -2.64 -9.92
N ILE A 361 -16.51 -3.57 -10.30
CA ILE A 361 -16.46 -4.15 -11.65
C ILE A 361 -17.73 -4.97 -11.95
N ILE A 362 -18.24 -5.72 -10.97
CA ILE A 362 -19.39 -6.62 -11.17
C ILE A 362 -20.73 -5.89 -11.05
N LYS A 363 -20.85 -4.98 -10.08
CA LYS A 363 -22.12 -4.39 -9.64
C LYS A 363 -22.23 -2.88 -9.89
N GLY A 364 -21.13 -2.20 -10.21
CA GLY A 364 -21.08 -0.73 -10.29
C GLY A 364 -21.07 -0.01 -8.95
N GLY A 365 -20.93 -0.73 -7.82
CA GLY A 365 -20.95 -0.16 -6.47
C GLY A 365 -20.44 -1.13 -5.42
N SER A 366 -20.15 -0.64 -4.21
CA SER A 366 -19.70 -1.44 -3.07
C SER A 366 -20.47 -1.07 -1.79
N GLU A 367 -20.96 -2.07 -1.07
CA GLU A 367 -21.60 -1.87 0.24
C GLU A 367 -20.58 -1.70 1.38
N ARG A 368 -19.31 -2.02 1.09
CA ARG A 368 -18.21 -1.98 2.07
C ARG A 368 -17.77 -0.57 2.35
N ILE A 369 -17.93 0.34 1.39
CA ILE A 369 -17.42 1.70 1.47
C ILE A 369 -18.22 2.59 0.55
N GLU A 370 -18.39 3.86 0.94
CA GLU A 370 -18.89 4.87 0.02
C GLU A 370 -17.77 5.18 -0.98
N SER A 371 -17.76 4.45 -2.10
CA SER A 371 -16.65 4.46 -3.06
C SER A 371 -16.50 5.79 -3.80
N SER A 372 -17.55 6.61 -3.85
CA SER A 372 -17.50 7.97 -4.41
C SER A 372 -16.43 8.85 -3.74
N LEU A 373 -16.17 8.62 -2.45
CA LEU A 373 -15.10 9.29 -1.70
C LEU A 373 -13.70 8.95 -2.20
N LEU A 374 -13.57 7.91 -3.02
CA LEU A 374 -12.30 7.38 -3.50
C LEU A 374 -12.18 7.45 -5.02
N PHE A 375 -13.20 7.94 -5.70
CA PHE A 375 -13.20 8.08 -7.15
C PHE A 375 -12.17 9.12 -7.61
N PRO A 376 -11.60 8.98 -8.83
CA PRO A 376 -10.65 9.95 -9.38
C PRO A 376 -11.18 11.39 -9.40
N GLN A 377 -12.49 11.56 -9.59
CA GLN A 377 -13.16 12.86 -9.77
C GLN A 377 -13.15 13.72 -8.51
N ARG A 378 -12.87 13.16 -7.33
CA ARG A 378 -12.78 13.94 -6.07
C ARG A 378 -11.69 15.02 -6.10
N PHE A 379 -10.72 14.89 -7.01
CA PHE A 379 -9.66 15.88 -7.22
C PHE A 379 -10.00 16.96 -8.26
N SER A 380 -11.19 16.90 -8.86
CA SER A 380 -11.68 18.01 -9.69
C SER A 380 -11.84 19.27 -8.82
N ARG A 381 -11.53 20.45 -9.39
CA ARG A 381 -11.39 21.74 -8.66
C ARG A 381 -12.60 22.12 -7.77
N SER A 382 -13.79 21.55 -7.97
CA SER A 382 -15.00 21.82 -7.20
C SER A 382 -15.09 21.09 -5.85
N HIS A 383 -14.22 20.12 -5.54
CA HIS A 383 -14.26 19.37 -4.28
C HIS A 383 -13.10 19.68 -3.32
N LEU A 384 -12.08 20.40 -3.80
CA LEU A 384 -10.92 20.79 -2.98
C LEU A 384 -11.22 21.96 -2.02
N SER A 385 -12.36 22.64 -2.15
CA SER A 385 -12.74 23.76 -1.26
C SER A 385 -13.32 23.33 0.09
N GLU A 386 -13.64 22.05 0.28
CA GLU A 386 -14.23 21.53 1.54
C GLU A 386 -13.31 20.59 2.32
N ALA A 387 -12.19 20.12 1.73
CA ALA A 387 -11.37 19.04 2.29
C ALA A 387 -9.99 19.47 2.85
N LEU A 388 -9.70 20.78 2.95
CA LEU A 388 -8.41 21.30 3.47
C LEU A 388 -8.50 21.86 4.91
N GLU A 389 -9.44 21.35 5.70
CA GLU A 389 -9.39 21.45 7.16
C GLU A 389 -9.18 20.05 7.76
N PHE A 390 -7.95 19.53 7.70
CA PHE A 390 -7.48 18.44 8.57
C PHE A 390 -6.04 18.70 8.99
#